data_AF-A0A8T4Z442-F1
#
_entry.id   AF-A0A8T4Z442-F1
#
_cell.length_a   1.000
_cell.length_b   1.000
_cell.length_c   1.000
_cell.angle_alpha   90.00
_cell.angle_beta   90.00
_cell.angle_gamma   90.00
#
_symmetry.space_group_name_H-M   'P 1'
#
loop_
_entity.id
_entity.type
_entity.pdbx_description
1 polymer ?
#
loop_
_entity_poly.entity_id
_entity_poly.type
_entity_poly.pdbx_seq_one_letter_code
_entity_poly.pdbx_strand_id
1 'polypeptide(L)'
;MLREVVQLILSLAIGFAFTYILTPPISRFMKRHGRVGVDVHKADKPKIPEMCGLAIVAGVSASTLAVIMLKPEYLVEATAFIASTLIVAVVGLLDDTIVLGPRLKPALTALGAAPILILRVYDPHPALPFIGGTRLTIIYPVLIPIALAVTSNAVNMLDVYN
;
A
#
# COMPACT_ATOMS: atom_id res chain seq x y z
N MET A 1 26.31 -0.15 -9.81
CA MET A 1 25.41 -0.58 -10.91
C MET A 1 25.01 -2.05 -10.85
N LEU A 2 25.84 -3.05 -11.23
CA LEU A 2 25.38 -4.46 -11.28
C LEU A 2 24.88 -4.99 -9.92
N ARG A 3 25.63 -4.73 -8.84
CA ARG A 3 25.24 -5.12 -7.47
C ARG A 3 23.87 -4.53 -7.08
N GLU A 4 23.63 -3.26 -7.38
CA GLU A 4 22.37 -2.58 -7.03
C GLU A 4 21.20 -3.17 -7.80
N VAL A 5 21.39 -3.43 -9.10
CA VAL A 5 20.38 -4.09 -9.94
C VAL A 5 20.06 -5.49 -9.39
N VAL A 6 21.07 -6.26 -9.00
CA VAL A 6 20.87 -7.59 -8.39
C VAL A 6 20.11 -7.49 -7.06
N GLN A 7 20.46 -6.55 -6.20
CA GLN A 7 19.74 -6.33 -4.92
C GLN A 7 18.27 -5.95 -5.15
N LEU A 8 17.99 -5.08 -6.13
CA LEU A 8 16.63 -4.69 -6.48
C LEU A 8 15.81 -5.85 -7.04
N ILE A 9 16.38 -6.64 -7.96
CA ILE A 9 15.73 -7.84 -8.51
C ILE A 9 15.46 -8.84 -7.39
N LEU A 10 16.39 -9.01 -6.44
CA LEU A 10 16.22 -9.91 -5.31
C LEU A 10 15.07 -9.45 -4.39
N SER A 11 15.01 -8.17 -4.03
CA SER A 11 13.90 -7.61 -3.24
C SER A 11 12.55 -7.80 -3.93
N LEU A 12 12.48 -7.52 -5.24
CA LEU A 12 11.27 -7.73 -6.04
C LEU A 12 10.86 -9.21 -6.08
N ALA A 13 11.82 -10.11 -6.30
CA ALA A 13 11.58 -11.55 -6.34
C ALA A 13 11.06 -12.07 -5.00
N ILE A 14 11.58 -11.55 -3.88
CA ILE A 14 11.08 -11.87 -2.53
C ILE A 14 9.63 -11.43 -2.38
N GLY A 15 9.29 -10.19 -2.75
CA GLY A 15 7.91 -9.70 -2.66
C GLY A 15 6.94 -10.48 -3.53
N PHE A 16 7.34 -10.80 -4.76
CA PHE A 16 6.58 -11.65 -5.68
C PHE A 16 6.37 -13.05 -5.10
N ALA A 17 7.44 -13.70 -4.62
CA ALA A 17 7.38 -15.05 -4.06
C ALA A 17 6.44 -15.10 -2.85
N PHE A 18 6.55 -14.16 -1.92
CA PHE A 18 5.65 -14.08 -0.75
C PHE A 18 4.19 -13.90 -1.18
N THR A 19 3.91 -12.95 -2.09
CA THR A 19 2.54 -12.73 -2.58
C THR A 19 2.00 -14.02 -3.22
N TYR A 20 2.73 -14.59 -4.18
CA TYR A 20 2.32 -15.78 -4.93
C TYR A 20 2.10 -17.00 -4.02
N ILE A 21 2.98 -17.22 -3.04
CA ILE A 21 2.89 -18.35 -2.10
C ILE A 21 1.72 -18.15 -1.11
N LEU A 22 1.47 -16.91 -0.67
CA LEU A 22 0.45 -16.62 0.35
C LEU A 22 -0.95 -16.42 -0.21
N THR A 23 -1.12 -16.05 -1.49
CA THR A 23 -2.46 -15.90 -2.09
C THR A 23 -3.32 -17.18 -1.98
N PRO A 24 -2.84 -18.39 -2.36
CA PRO A 24 -3.65 -19.60 -2.26
C PRO A 24 -4.08 -20.00 -0.83
N PRO A 25 -3.22 -20.01 0.21
CA PRO A 25 -3.67 -20.30 1.57
C PRO A 25 -4.62 -19.22 2.12
N ILE A 26 -4.37 -17.93 1.87
CA ILE A 26 -5.27 -16.84 2.31
C ILE A 26 -6.64 -16.98 1.64
N SER A 27 -6.67 -17.19 0.33
CA SER A 27 -7.90 -17.42 -0.44
C SER A 27 -8.72 -18.59 0.12
N ARG A 28 -8.07 -19.73 0.40
CA ARG A 28 -8.73 -20.89 1.02
C ARG A 28 -9.24 -20.59 2.44
N PHE A 29 -8.46 -19.86 3.24
CA PHE A 29 -8.86 -19.45 4.58
C PHE A 29 -10.10 -18.55 4.57
N MET A 30 -10.12 -17.54 3.70
CA MET A 30 -11.25 -16.60 3.58
C MET A 30 -12.51 -17.32 3.11
N LYS A 31 -12.41 -18.17 2.08
CA LYS A 31 -13.54 -19.02 1.64
C LYS A 31 -14.09 -19.89 2.77
N ARG A 32 -13.23 -20.54 3.55
CA ARG A 32 -13.64 -21.41 4.68
C ARG A 32 -14.41 -20.65 5.77
N HIS A 33 -14.11 -19.37 5.96
CA HIS A 33 -14.79 -18.51 6.93
C HIS A 33 -15.96 -17.73 6.32
N GLY A 34 -16.38 -18.07 5.09
CA GLY A 34 -17.49 -17.39 4.42
C GLY A 34 -17.21 -15.94 4.01
N ARG A 35 -15.94 -15.49 4.06
CA ARG A 35 -15.51 -14.16 3.58
C ARG A 35 -15.35 -14.21 2.06
N VAL A 36 -16.49 -14.09 1.38
CA VAL A 36 -16.58 -14.20 -0.07
C VAL A 36 -17.51 -13.14 -0.64
N GLY A 37 -17.09 -12.55 -1.76
CA GLY A 37 -17.86 -11.61 -2.56
C GLY A 37 -18.43 -12.32 -3.78
N VAL A 38 -19.59 -11.86 -4.24
CA VAL A 38 -20.21 -12.37 -5.48
C VAL A 38 -19.72 -11.52 -6.64
N ASP A 39 -19.11 -12.16 -7.63
CA ASP A 39 -18.74 -11.48 -8.88
C ASP A 39 -20.00 -11.26 -9.73
N VAL A 40 -20.62 -10.09 -9.56
CA VAL A 40 -21.91 -9.74 -10.19
C VAL A 40 -21.82 -9.55 -11.70
N HIS A 41 -20.61 -9.42 -12.25
CA HIS A 41 -20.38 -9.18 -13.67
C HIS A 41 -20.31 -10.48 -14.49
N LYS A 42 -20.23 -11.65 -13.84
CA LYS A 42 -20.21 -12.97 -14.49
C LYS A 42 -21.58 -13.63 -14.45
N ALA A 43 -21.94 -14.34 -15.52
CA ALA A 43 -23.25 -14.96 -15.69
C ALA A 43 -23.58 -15.99 -14.59
N ASP A 44 -22.57 -16.73 -14.13
CA ASP A 44 -22.68 -17.75 -13.08
C ASP A 44 -22.53 -17.18 -11.65
N LYS A 45 -22.29 -15.86 -11.51
CA LYS A 45 -22.16 -15.14 -10.23
C LYS A 45 -21.29 -15.88 -9.20
N PRO A 46 -20.03 -16.21 -9.54
CA PRO A 46 -19.20 -17.04 -8.69
C PRO A 46 -18.86 -16.32 -7.38
N LYS A 47 -18.71 -17.10 -6.30
CA LYS A 47 -18.25 -16.61 -4.99
C LYS A 47 -16.71 -16.64 -4.95
N ILE A 48 -16.12 -15.44 -4.86
CA ILE A 48 -14.67 -15.21 -4.87
C ILE A 48 -14.23 -14.80 -3.47
N PRO A 49 -13.08 -15.25 -2.93
CA PRO A 49 -12.65 -14.85 -1.61
C PRO A 49 -12.31 -13.37 -1.58
N GLU A 50 -12.78 -12.69 -0.54
CA GLU A 50 -12.42 -11.29 -0.26
C GLU A 50 -11.11 -11.22 0.52
N MET A 51 -10.62 -10.01 0.77
CA MET A 51 -9.46 -9.73 1.64
C MET A 51 -8.15 -10.39 1.18
N CYS A 52 -8.05 -10.83 -0.08
CA CYS A 52 -6.84 -11.44 -0.64
C CYS A 52 -5.68 -10.43 -0.78
N GLY A 53 -5.94 -9.13 -0.68
CA GLY A 53 -4.93 -8.07 -0.61
C GLY A 53 -3.94 -8.23 0.55
N LEU A 54 -4.28 -9.00 1.59
CA LEU A 54 -3.35 -9.38 2.66
C LEU A 54 -2.10 -10.09 2.13
N ALA A 55 -2.20 -10.85 1.04
CA ALA A 55 -1.05 -11.46 0.39
C ALA A 55 -0.10 -10.41 -0.21
N ILE A 56 -0.66 -9.35 -0.80
CA ILE A 56 0.11 -8.23 -1.37
C ILE A 56 0.80 -7.46 -0.24
N VAL A 57 0.09 -7.16 0.85
CA VAL A 57 0.67 -6.49 2.03
C VAL A 57 1.82 -7.30 2.59
N ALA A 58 1.68 -8.62 2.70
CA ALA A 58 2.76 -9.50 3.15
C ALA A 58 3.96 -9.50 2.18
N GLY A 59 3.71 -9.52 0.86
CA GLY A 59 4.76 -9.42 -0.15
C GLY A 59 5.50 -8.08 -0.12
N VAL A 60 4.78 -6.96 -0.07
CA VAL A 60 5.37 -5.62 0.06
C VAL A 60 6.18 -5.50 1.36
N SER A 61 5.67 -6.07 2.46
CA SER A 61 6.40 -6.13 3.74
C SER A 61 7.71 -6.91 3.61
N ALA A 62 7.67 -8.12 3.05
CA ALA A 62 8.85 -8.95 2.85
C ALA A 62 9.89 -8.29 1.93
N SER A 63 9.43 -7.69 0.81
CA SER A 63 10.29 -6.93 -0.11
C SER A 63 10.94 -5.73 0.59
N THR A 64 10.19 -4.99 1.40
CA THR A 64 10.72 -3.81 2.10
C THR A 64 11.72 -4.19 3.18
N LEU A 65 11.47 -5.28 3.92
CA LEU A 65 12.43 -5.84 4.87
C LEU A 65 13.71 -6.29 4.15
N ALA A 66 13.59 -6.90 2.98
CA ALA A 66 14.74 -7.26 2.16
C ALA A 66 15.53 -6.01 1.71
N VAL A 67 14.85 -4.92 1.31
CA VAL A 67 15.52 -3.64 1.01
C VAL A 67 16.29 -3.13 2.22
N ILE A 68 15.69 -3.13 3.41
CA ILE A 68 16.37 -2.70 4.65
C ILE A 68 17.64 -3.52 4.90
N MET A 69 17.60 -4.84 4.70
CA MET A 69 18.75 -5.72 4.92
C MET A 69 19.83 -5.58 3.84
N LEU A 70 19.45 -5.42 2.58
CA LEU A 70 20.37 -5.38 1.44
C LEU A 70 20.94 -3.98 1.18
N LYS A 71 20.17 -2.94 1.52
CA LYS A 71 20.46 -1.53 1.28
C LYS A 71 20.13 -0.69 2.55
N PRO A 72 20.90 -0.88 3.64
CA PRO A 72 20.66 -0.21 4.91
C PRO A 72 20.73 1.32 4.81
N GLU A 73 21.31 1.87 3.75
CA GLU A 73 21.27 3.31 3.46
C GLU A 73 19.84 3.86 3.27
N TYR A 74 18.86 3.02 2.95
CA TYR A 74 17.43 3.39 2.84
C TYR A 74 16.61 3.02 4.08
N LEU A 75 17.26 2.75 5.22
CA LEU A 75 16.57 2.27 6.43
C LEU A 75 15.41 3.20 6.84
N VAL A 76 15.62 4.52 6.81
CA VAL A 76 14.62 5.49 7.28
C VAL A 76 13.45 5.57 6.30
N GLU A 77 13.74 5.65 5.00
CA GLU A 77 12.76 5.72 3.93
C GLU A 77 11.92 4.46 3.84
N ALA A 78 12.57 3.29 3.88
CA ALA A 78 11.91 1.99 3.87
C ALA A 78 11.05 1.80 5.13
N THR A 79 11.50 2.28 6.30
CA THR A 79 10.72 2.25 7.54
C THR A 79 9.48 3.14 7.44
N ALA A 80 9.62 4.36 6.93
CA ALA A 80 8.47 5.26 6.71
C ALA A 80 7.46 4.65 5.73
N PHE A 81 7.95 4.06 4.64
CA PHE A 81 7.14 3.40 3.62
C PHE A 81 6.36 2.21 4.20
N ILE A 82 7.04 1.28 4.89
CA ILE A 82 6.35 0.09 5.42
C ILE A 82 5.37 0.46 6.54
N ALA A 83 5.73 1.38 7.43
CA ALA A 83 4.84 1.83 8.49
C ALA A 83 3.58 2.51 7.91
N SER A 84 3.74 3.40 6.92
CA SER A 84 2.62 4.02 6.20
C SER A 84 1.72 2.97 5.55
N THR A 85 2.33 2.03 4.84
CA THR A 85 1.62 0.95 4.13
C THR A 85 0.82 0.07 5.09
N LEU A 86 1.41 -0.31 6.22
CA LEU A 86 0.74 -1.13 7.24
C LEU A 86 -0.41 -0.39 7.92
N ILE A 87 -0.27 0.92 8.20
CA ILE A 87 -1.37 1.73 8.73
C ILE A 87 -2.56 1.71 7.75
N VAL A 88 -2.32 2.01 6.48
CA VAL A 88 -3.38 2.03 5.47
C VAL A 88 -3.96 0.63 5.24
N ALA A 89 -3.15 -0.42 5.27
CA ALA A 89 -3.60 -1.81 5.18
C ALA A 89 -4.54 -2.19 6.34
N VAL A 90 -4.24 -1.74 7.56
CA VAL A 90 -5.14 -1.92 8.71
C VAL A 90 -6.46 -1.18 8.49
N VAL A 91 -6.44 0.03 7.94
CA VAL A 91 -7.68 0.76 7.60
C VAL A 91 -8.51 0.00 6.56
N GLY A 92 -7.89 -0.54 5.52
CA GLY A 92 -8.58 -1.38 4.54
C GLY A 92 -9.18 -2.65 5.16
N LEU A 93 -8.42 -3.31 6.05
CA LEU A 93 -8.90 -4.47 6.79
C LEU A 93 -10.10 -4.12 7.70
N LEU A 94 -10.07 -2.94 8.33
CA LEU A 94 -11.20 -2.46 9.13
C LEU A 94 -12.42 -2.16 8.26
N ASP A 95 -12.23 -1.55 7.09
CA ASP A 95 -13.31 -1.29 6.14
C ASP A 95 -14.01 -2.56 5.69
N ASP A 96 -13.24 -3.60 5.36
CA ASP A 96 -13.75 -4.93 4.98
C ASP A 96 -14.52 -5.63 6.10
N THR A 97 -14.28 -5.27 7.37
CA THR A 97 -14.91 -5.94 8.52
C THR A 97 -16.12 -5.20 9.08
N ILE A 98 -16.10 -3.87 9.14
CA ILE A 98 -17.15 -3.07 9.79
C ILE A 98 -17.76 -1.97 8.92
N VAL A 99 -17.38 -1.86 7.63
CA VAL A 99 -17.85 -0.85 6.66
C VAL A 99 -17.68 0.58 7.19
N LEU A 100 -16.58 1.22 6.83
CA LEU A 100 -16.29 2.57 7.27
C LEU A 100 -17.09 3.60 6.45
N GLY A 101 -17.59 4.62 7.15
CA GLY A 101 -18.31 5.72 6.49
C GLY A 101 -17.40 6.55 5.56
N PRO A 102 -17.98 7.25 4.58
CA PRO A 102 -17.24 7.97 3.53
C PRO A 102 -16.38 9.13 4.04
N ARG A 103 -16.58 9.58 5.28
CA ARG A 103 -15.72 10.58 5.94
C ARG A 103 -14.62 9.94 6.78
N LEU A 104 -14.94 8.84 7.46
CA LEU A 104 -14.02 8.18 8.39
C LEU A 104 -12.92 7.43 7.64
N LYS A 105 -13.24 6.73 6.54
CA LYS A 105 -12.25 6.01 5.73
C LYS A 105 -11.13 6.92 5.21
N PRO A 106 -11.41 8.03 4.48
CA PRO A 106 -10.35 8.95 4.07
C PRO A 106 -9.54 9.53 5.24
N ALA A 107 -10.21 9.91 6.34
CA ALA A 107 -9.54 10.45 7.51
C ALA A 107 -8.57 9.44 8.15
N LEU A 108 -8.96 8.17 8.26
CA LEU A 108 -8.08 7.12 8.78
C LEU A 108 -6.94 6.80 7.80
N THR A 109 -7.19 6.75 6.49
CA THR A 109 -6.12 6.55 5.50
C THR A 109 -5.09 7.69 5.50
N ALA A 110 -5.52 8.93 5.80
CA ALA A 110 -4.62 10.07 5.95
C ALA A 110 -3.60 9.88 7.10
N LEU A 111 -3.93 9.08 8.12
CA LEU A 111 -3.00 8.76 9.21
C LEU A 111 -1.78 7.96 8.71
N GLY A 112 -1.87 7.32 7.54
CA GLY A 112 -0.72 6.71 6.86
C GLY A 112 0.40 7.72 6.57
N ALA A 113 0.10 9.03 6.52
CA ALA A 113 1.12 10.06 6.36
C ALA A 113 2.02 10.24 7.59
N ALA A 114 1.60 9.79 8.77
CA ALA A 114 2.30 10.07 10.01
C ALA A 114 3.76 9.59 10.01
N PRO A 115 4.11 8.34 9.60
CA PRO A 115 5.49 7.91 9.52
C PRO A 115 6.33 8.76 8.56
N ILE A 116 5.77 9.14 7.40
CA ILE A 116 6.45 9.97 6.39
C ILE A 116 6.79 11.36 6.98
N LEU A 117 5.81 11.98 7.66
CA LEU A 117 5.96 13.30 8.24
C LEU A 117 6.91 13.31 9.45
N ILE A 118 6.77 12.34 10.36
CA ILE A 118 7.58 12.22 11.58
C ILE A 118 9.04 11.96 11.23
N LEU A 119 9.29 11.05 10.28
CA LEU A 119 10.64 10.71 9.84
C LEU A 119 11.22 11.69 8.80
N ARG A 120 10.44 12.71 8.41
CA ARG A 120 10.81 13.73 7.41
C ARG A 120 11.27 13.13 6.07
N VAL A 121 10.61 12.04 5.65
CA VAL A 121 10.88 11.36 4.38
C VAL A 121 10.13 12.06 3.25
N TYR A 122 10.51 13.30 2.97
CA TYR A 122 9.96 14.11 1.89
C TYR A 122 10.88 15.28 1.57
N ASP A 123 10.83 15.79 0.33
CA ASP A 123 11.53 17.01 -0.07
C ASP A 123 10.53 18.13 -0.40
N PRO A 124 10.49 19.22 0.39
CA PRO A 124 9.60 20.35 0.13
C PRO A 124 10.09 21.27 -1.01
N HIS A 125 11.12 20.90 -1.77
CA HIS A 125 11.63 21.70 -2.89
C HIS A 125 11.51 21.00 -4.25
N PRO A 126 10.31 20.52 -4.65
CA PRO A 126 10.17 19.82 -5.91
C PRO A 126 10.44 20.74 -7.11
N ALA A 127 11.06 20.17 -8.15
CA ALA A 127 11.12 20.79 -9.46
C ALA A 127 9.84 20.48 -10.23
N LEU A 128 9.03 21.51 -10.50
CA LEU A 128 7.80 21.37 -11.27
C LEU A 128 8.11 21.41 -12.78
N PRO A 129 7.45 20.58 -13.61
CA PRO A 129 7.54 20.68 -15.06
C PRO A 129 7.21 22.10 -15.51
N PHE A 130 7.99 22.65 -16.45
CA PHE A 130 7.84 23.99 -17.05
C PHE A 130 8.04 25.20 -16.12
N ILE A 131 8.01 25.04 -14.79
CA ILE A 131 8.16 26.12 -13.81
C ILE A 131 9.56 26.14 -13.19
N GLY A 132 10.17 24.96 -12.97
CA GLY A 132 11.47 24.82 -12.31
C GLY A 132 11.36 24.55 -10.80
N GLY A 133 12.45 24.78 -10.07
CA GLY A 133 12.54 24.53 -8.63
C GLY A 133 11.57 25.40 -7.83
N THR A 134 10.81 24.78 -6.92
CA THR A 134 9.86 25.49 -6.05
C THR A 134 10.23 25.33 -4.58
N ARG A 135 9.57 26.10 -3.71
CA ARG A 135 9.73 26.00 -2.25
C ARG A 135 8.37 25.88 -1.58
N LEU A 136 7.97 24.65 -1.32
CA LEU A 136 6.67 24.26 -0.77
C LEU A 136 6.79 23.79 0.69
N THR A 137 7.55 24.50 1.52
CA THR A 137 7.88 24.10 2.91
C THR A 137 6.67 23.83 3.81
N ILE A 138 5.56 24.54 3.60
CA ILE A 138 4.31 24.35 4.35
C ILE A 138 3.31 23.50 3.56
N ILE A 139 3.20 23.79 2.27
CA ILE A 139 2.20 23.15 1.40
C ILE A 139 2.51 21.67 1.22
N TYR A 140 3.77 21.29 1.04
CA TYR A 140 4.16 19.90 0.77
C TYR A 140 3.79 18.96 1.93
N PRO A 141 4.16 19.25 3.20
CA PRO A 141 3.71 18.41 4.33
C PRO A 141 2.19 18.29 4.45
N VAL A 142 1.44 19.35 4.16
CA VAL A 142 -0.04 19.34 4.19
C VAL A 142 -0.61 18.47 3.07
N LEU A 143 0.04 18.44 1.90
CA LEU A 143 -0.40 17.64 0.77
C LEU A 143 -0.20 16.14 0.98
N ILE A 144 0.78 15.69 1.77
CA ILE A 144 1.05 14.25 1.99
C ILE A 144 -0.19 13.47 2.51
N PRO A 145 -0.85 13.86 3.62
CA PRO A 145 -2.05 13.16 4.09
C PRO A 145 -3.21 13.24 3.10
N ILE A 146 -3.36 14.35 2.39
CA ILE A 146 -4.39 14.52 1.35
C ILE A 146 -4.12 13.56 0.19
N ALA A 147 -2.87 13.50 -0.29
CA ALA A 147 -2.46 12.64 -1.38
C ALA A 147 -2.73 11.17 -1.04
N LEU A 148 -2.35 10.70 0.16
CA LEU A 148 -2.65 9.33 0.59
C LEU A 148 -4.16 9.05 0.67
N ALA A 149 -4.94 9.94 1.28
CA ALA A 149 -6.37 9.75 1.40
C ALA A 149 -7.07 9.74 0.03
N VAL A 150 -6.71 10.66 -0.86
CA VAL A 150 -7.31 10.77 -2.19
C VAL A 150 -6.91 9.56 -3.04
N THR A 151 -5.63 9.24 -3.12
CA THR A 151 -5.15 8.13 -3.98
C THR A 151 -5.65 6.77 -3.52
N SER A 152 -5.66 6.50 -2.21
CA SER A 152 -6.17 5.22 -1.68
C SER A 152 -7.66 5.05 -1.97
N ASN A 153 -8.48 6.08 -1.75
CA ASN A 153 -9.90 6.01 -2.07
C ASN A 153 -10.17 5.97 -3.58
N ALA A 154 -9.38 6.70 -4.39
CA ALA A 154 -9.50 6.65 -5.84
C ALA A 154 -9.23 5.24 -6.38
N VAL A 155 -8.14 4.59 -5.96
CA VAL A 155 -7.83 3.21 -6.36
C VAL A 155 -8.95 2.26 -5.94
N ASN A 156 -9.47 2.38 -4.72
CA ASN A 156 -10.60 1.58 -4.24
C ASN A 156 -11.88 1.78 -5.06
N MET A 157 -12.11 2.97 -5.63
CA MET A 157 -13.27 3.24 -6.49
C MET A 157 -13.08 2.74 -7.93
N LEU A 158 -11.82 2.60 -8.38
CA LEU A 158 -11.49 2.07 -9.70
C LEU A 158 -11.53 0.54 -9.75
N ASP A 159 -11.31 -0.12 -8.61
CA ASP A 159 -11.26 -1.58 -8.48
C ASP A 159 -12.65 -2.23 -8.40
N VAL A 160 -13.40 -2.20 -9.52
CA VAL A 160 -14.77 -2.74 -9.61
C VAL A 160 -14.93 -3.88 -10.61
N TYR A 161 -13.92 -4.15 -11.43
CA TYR A 161 -14.02 -5.10 -12.54
C TYR A 161 -12.70 -5.86 -12.74
N ASN A 162 -12.81 -7.17 -13.03
CA ASN A 162 -11.70 -8.07 -13.33
C ASN A 162 -11.59 -8.39 -14.83
#